data_AF-A0A357ADD6-F1
#
_entry.id   AF-A0A357ADD6-F1
#
_cell.length_a   1.000
_cell.length_b   1.000
_cell.length_c   1.000
_cell.angle_alpha   90.00
_cell.angle_beta   90.00
_cell.angle_gamma   90.00
#
_symmetry.space_group_name_H-M   'P 1'
#
loop_
_entity.id
_entity.type
_entity.pdbx_description
1 polymer ?
#
loop_
_entity_poly.entity_id
_entity_poly.type
_entity_poly.pdbx_seq_one_letter_code
_entity_poly.pdbx_strand_id
1 'polypeptide(L)' 'MQDADVFTDFRVGEDLIGLTNGLRFEDLNISPGSGNQTIIQDMQTGEFLVIFEGVNSTQLSAANFRTVPGQFTIWV' A
#
# COMPACT_ATOMS: atom_id res chain seq x y z
N MET A 1 -3.26 4.97 12.61
CA MET A 1 -3.09 3.52 12.46
C MET A 1 -4.34 2.71 12.77
N GLN A 2 -5.32 3.21 13.55
CA GLN A 2 -6.50 2.38 13.87
C GLN A 2 -7.29 1.89 12.65
N ASP A 3 -7.19 2.60 11.52
CA ASP A 3 -7.88 2.24 10.27
C ASP A 3 -6.95 1.61 9.21
N ALA A 4 -5.67 1.39 9.55
CA ALA A 4 -4.72 0.82 8.61
C ALA A 4 -4.87 -0.70 8.55
N ASP A 5 -4.90 -1.25 7.34
CA ASP A 5 -4.90 -2.69 7.13
C ASP A 5 -3.52 -3.28 7.45
N VAL A 6 -3.49 -4.41 8.15
CA VAL A 6 -2.23 -5.08 8.53
C VAL A 6 -2.03 -6.33 7.70
N PHE A 7 -0.89 -6.42 7.00
CA PHE A 7 -0.49 -7.61 6.23
C PHE A 7 0.77 -8.21 6.85
N THR A 8 0.72 -9.51 7.15
CA THR A 8 1.81 -10.24 7.83
C THR A 8 2.60 -11.18 6.92
N ASP A 9 2.09 -11.47 5.73
CA ASP A 9 2.65 -12.47 4.81
C ASP A 9 2.86 -11.94 3.38
N PHE A 10 2.85 -10.62 3.20
CA PHE A 10 3.10 -9.97 1.91
C PHE A 10 4.49 -10.31 1.36
N ARG A 11 4.53 -10.81 0.12
CA ARG A 11 5.75 -11.21 -0.57
C ARG A 11 6.14 -10.19 -1.63
N VAL A 12 7.19 -9.43 -1.33
CA VAL A 12 7.73 -8.43 -2.26
C VAL A 12 8.12 -9.08 -3.59
N GLY A 13 7.53 -8.62 -4.68
CA GLY A 13 7.81 -9.09 -6.04
C GLY A 13 6.90 -10.23 -6.52
N GLU A 14 6.14 -10.86 -5.62
CA GLU A 14 5.08 -11.82 -5.95
C GLU A 14 3.70 -11.14 -5.85
N ASP A 15 3.46 -10.45 -4.74
CA ASP A 15 2.19 -9.78 -4.44
C ASP A 15 2.17 -8.32 -4.93
N LEU A 16 0.96 -7.84 -5.23
CA LEU A 16 0.71 -6.47 -5.68
C LEU A 16 -0.40 -5.82 -4.84
N ILE A 17 -0.24 -4.52 -4.59
CA ILE A 17 -1.23 -3.70 -3.87
C ILE A 17 -2.04 -2.92 -4.90
N GLY A 18 -3.37 -3.06 -4.85
CA GLY A 18 -4.28 -2.28 -5.66
C GLY A 18 -4.54 -0.91 -5.05
N LEU A 19 -4.23 0.16 -5.80
CA LEU A 19 -4.59 1.53 -5.44
C LEU A 19 -5.88 1.91 -6.18
N THR A 20 -6.95 2.20 -5.45
CA THR A 20 -8.27 2.49 -6.02
C THR A 20 -8.65 3.95 -5.81
N ASN A 21 -9.84 4.36 -6.30
CA ASN A 21 -10.40 5.70 -6.08
C ASN A 21 -9.49 6.86 -6.54
N GLY A 22 -8.66 6.63 -7.56
CA GLY A 22 -7.77 7.64 -8.12
C GLY A 22 -6.44 7.78 -7.39
N LEU A 23 -6.20 7.00 -6.32
CA LEU A 23 -4.94 6.98 -5.58
C LEU A 23 -3.80 6.46 -6.46
N ARG A 24 -2.65 7.14 -6.42
CA ARG A 24 -1.45 6.77 -7.17
C ARG A 24 -0.29 6.54 -6.22
N PHE A 25 0.74 5.85 -6.71
CA PHE A 25 1.95 5.60 -5.92
C PHE A 25 2.63 6.90 -5.47
N GLU A 26 2.59 7.93 -6.32
CA GLU A 26 3.11 9.27 -6.04
C GLU A 26 2.37 10.02 -4.92
N ASP A 27 1.17 9.56 -4.55
CA ASP A 27 0.40 10.09 -3.42
C ASP A 27 0.71 9.38 -2.10
N LEU A 28 1.60 8.37 -2.09
CA LEU A 28 1.88 7.54 -0.91
C LEU A 28 3.15 7.97 -0.18
N ASN A 29 3.05 8.13 1.13
CA ASN A 29 4.19 8.14 2.03
C ASN A 29 4.48 6.72 2.51
N ILE A 30 5.68 6.22 2.21
CA ILE A 30 6.15 4.89 2.62
C ILE A 30 7.27 5.10 3.63
N SER A 31 7.06 4.65 4.86
CA SER A 31 7.98 4.92 5.98
C SER A 31 8.19 3.70 6.87
N PRO A 32 9.34 3.57 7.54
CA PRO A 32 9.55 2.52 8.52
C PRO A 32 8.65 2.71 9.74
N GLY A 33 8.13 1.60 10.26
CA GLY A 33 7.37 1.53 11.51
C GLY A 33 8.20 1.03 12.69
N SER A 34 7.51 0.49 13.71
CA SER A 34 8.18 -0.12 14.87
C SER A 34 8.69 -1.52 14.53
N GLY A 35 9.97 -1.80 14.81
CA GLY A 35 10.57 -3.08 14.45
C GLY A 35 10.75 -3.22 12.94
N ASN A 36 10.49 -4.41 12.39
CA ASN A 36 10.57 -4.67 10.95
C ASN A 36 9.23 -4.42 10.26
N GLN A 37 8.65 -3.24 10.50
CA GLN A 37 7.38 -2.82 9.92
C GLN A 37 7.58 -1.76 8.84
N THR A 38 6.67 -1.71 7.87
CA THR A 38 6.53 -0.62 6.91
C THR A 38 5.11 -0.08 6.95
N ILE A 39 4.98 1.24 6.93
CA ILE A 39 3.70 1.94 6.99
C ILE A 39 3.51 2.69 5.67
N ILE A 40 2.31 2.55 5.09
CA ILE A 40 1.83 3.32 3.96
C ILE A 40 0.75 4.27 4.42
N GLN A 41 0.92 5.55 4.07
CA GLN A 41 0.00 6.61 4.40
C GLN A 41 -0.33 7.42 3.14
N ASP A 42 -1.58 7.84 2.99
CA ASP A 42 -1.97 8.82 1.98
C ASP A 42 -1.39 10.20 2.36
N MET A 43 -0.60 10.81 1.47
CA MET A 43 0.01 12.11 1.70
C MET A 43 -0.99 13.27 1.72
N GLN A 44 -2.11 13.15 1.01
CA GLN A 44 -3.11 14.20 0.89
C GLN A 44 -4.02 14.23 2.12
N THR A 45 -4.49 13.07 2.59
CA THR A 45 -5.43 12.98 3.70
C THR A 45 -4.73 12.74 5.05
N GLY A 46 -3.51 12.21 5.04
CA GLY A 46 -2.83 11.73 6.24
C GLY A 46 -3.40 10.40 6.76
N GLU A 47 -4.27 9.73 5.99
CA GLU A 47 -4.85 8.45 6.36
C GLU A 47 -3.79 7.34 6.32
N PHE A 48 -3.74 6.52 7.37
CA PHE A 48 -2.89 5.33 7.39
C PHE A 48 -3.62 4.21 6.66
N LEU A 49 -3.06 3.77 5.54
CA LEU A 49 -3.69 2.79 4.66
C LEU A 49 -3.26 1.37 5.00
N VAL A 50 -1.96 1.16 5.15
CA VAL A 50 -1.39 -0.19 5.30
C VAL A 50 -0.22 -0.22 6.27
N ILE A 51 -0.11 -1.32 7.02
CA ILE A 51 1.06 -1.73 7.79
C ILE A 51 1.51 -3.12 7.30
N PHE A 52 2.74 -3.22 6.81
CA PHE A 52 3.39 -4.51 6.55
C PHE A 52 4.23 -4.92 7.75
N GLU A 53 4.05 -6.14 8.22
CA GLU A 53 4.98 -6.77 9.15
C GLU A 53 5.98 -7.64 8.39
N GLY A 54 7.25 -7.54 8.72
CA GLY A 54 8.32 -8.33 8.08
C GLY A 54 8.88 -7.74 6.78
N VAL A 55 8.29 -6.66 6.27
CA VAL A 55 8.74 -5.96 5.05
C VAL A 55 9.46 -4.67 5.41
N ASN A 56 10.64 -4.45 4.85
CA ASN A 56 11.38 -3.20 4.99
C ASN A 56 10.93 -2.19 3.93
N SER A 57 10.76 -0.92 4.32
CA SER A 57 10.28 0.15 3.43
C SER A 57 11.14 0.33 2.18
N THR A 58 12.44 0.05 2.26
CA THR A 58 13.38 0.12 1.13
C THR A 58 13.18 -0.97 0.08
N GLN A 59 12.42 -2.02 0.40
CA GLN A 59 12.09 -3.10 -0.53
C GLN A 59 10.85 -2.78 -1.37
N LEU A 60 10.06 -1.76 -0.98
CA LEU A 60 8.88 -1.35 -1.71
C LEU A 60 9.22 -0.26 -2.72
N SER A 61 8.67 -0.39 -3.92
CA SER A 61 8.79 0.57 -5.00
C SER A 61 7.48 0.64 -5.78
N ALA A 62 7.39 1.55 -6.75
CA ALA A 62 6.22 1.65 -7.63
C ALA A 62 5.84 0.33 -8.32
N ALA A 63 6.79 -0.61 -8.51
CA ALA A 63 6.52 -1.92 -9.10
C ALA A 63 5.59 -2.80 -8.25
N ASN A 64 5.49 -2.55 -6.94
CA ASN A 64 4.64 -3.29 -6.01
C ASN A 64 3.19 -2.80 -6.00
N PHE A 65 2.87 -1.73 -6.74
CA PHE A 65 1.57 -1.07 -6.71
C PHE A 65 0.95 -1.03 -8.10
N ARG A 66 -0.37 -1.15 -8.15
CA ARG A 66 -1.15 -1.01 -9.38
C ARG A 66 -2.30 -0.07 -9.12
N THR A 67 -2.29 1.09 -9.78
CA THR A 67 -3.50 1.92 -9.84
C THR A 67 -4.55 1.17 -10.65
N VAL A 68 -5.68 0.92 -10.01
CA VAL A 68 -6.89 0.37 -10.61
C VAL A 68 -7.80 1.55 -10.92
N PRO A 69 -7.97 1.92 -12.21
CA PRO A 69 -8.91 2.96 -12.59
C PRO A 69 -10.31 2.61 -12.08
N GLY A 70 -11.04 3.60 -11.57
CA GLY A 70 -12.35 3.42 -10.95
C GLY A 70 -13.35 2.62 -11.79
N GLN A 71 -14.04 1.70 -11.10
CA GLN A 71 -14.98 0.67 -11.53
C GLN A 71 -14.42 -0.40 -12.48
N PHE A 72 -14.04 -1.53 -11.88
CA PHE A 72 -14.05 -2.83 -12.55
C PHE A 72 -15.50 -3.23 -12.84
N THR A 73 -16.06 -2.79 -13.97
CA THR A 73 -17.36 -3.26 -14.45
C THR A 73 -17.16 -4.58 -15.20
N ILE A 74 -17.60 -5.69 -14.60
CA ILE A 74 -17.81 -6.94 -15.33
C ILE A 74 -19.15 -6.78 -16.06
N TRP A 75 -19.10 -6.67 -17.39
CA TRP A 75 -20.29 -6.93 -18.19
C TRP A 75 -20.52 -8.45 -18.19
N VAL A 76 -21.62 -8.87 -17.59
CA VAL A 76 -22.19 -10.20 -17.85
C VAL A 76 -22.86 -10.23 -19.21
#